data_AF-A0A8F4REN4-F1
#
_entry.id   AF-A0A8F4REN4-F1
#
_cell.length_a   1.000
_cell.length_b   1.000
_cell.length_c   1.000
_cell.angle_alpha   90.00
_cell.angle_beta   90.00
_cell.angle_gamma   90.00
#
_symmetry.space_group_name_H-M   'P 1'
#
loop_
_entity.id
_entity.type
_entity.pdbx_description
1 polymer ?
#
loop_
_entity_poly.entity_id
_entity_poly.type
_entity_poly.pdbx_seq_one_letter_code
_entity_poly.pdbx_strand_id
1 'polypeptide(L)'
;ADYHWRKDPELGFFSHIVGNGCIMQVGPVDNGAWDVGGGWNAETYAAVELIVSHSTKEEFMTDYRLYIELLRNLADEAGLPKTLDTGSLAGIKTHEYATN
;
A
#
# COMPACT_ATOMS: atom_id res chain seq x y z
N ALA A 1 -2.40 9.12 -9.76
CA ALA A 1 -3.19 9.72 -8.66
C ALA A 1 -4.56 10.19 -9.13
N ASP A 2 -4.68 10.92 -10.24
CA ASP A 2 -5.93 11.56 -10.68
C ASP A 2 -7.14 10.64 -10.81
N TYR A 3 -6.95 9.38 -11.20
CA TYR A 3 -8.04 8.40 -11.23
C TYR A 3 -8.57 8.08 -9.83
N HIS A 4 -7.69 7.88 -8.84
CA HIS A 4 -8.10 7.59 -7.46
C HIS A 4 -8.91 8.76 -6.86
N TRP A 5 -8.55 10.00 -7.16
CA TRP A 5 -9.30 11.18 -6.73
C TRP A 5 -10.75 11.24 -7.22
N ARG A 6 -11.04 10.71 -8.42
CA ARG A 6 -12.33 10.88 -9.10
C ARG A 6 -13.11 9.59 -9.30
N LYS A 7 -12.53 8.43 -8.97
CA LYS A 7 -13.21 7.14 -9.10
C LYS A 7 -14.32 7.03 -8.07
N ASP A 8 -15.26 6.15 -8.35
CA ASP A 8 -16.17 5.64 -7.33
C ASP A 8 -15.35 4.87 -6.27
N PRO A 9 -15.39 5.26 -4.99
CA PRO A 9 -14.69 4.55 -3.92
C PRO A 9 -15.12 3.09 -3.78
N GLU A 10 -16.36 2.72 -4.14
CA GLU A 10 -16.85 1.34 -4.07
C GLU A 10 -16.07 0.38 -4.98
N LEU A 11 -15.36 0.90 -5.98
CA LEU A 11 -14.43 0.14 -6.82
C LEU A 11 -13.07 -0.10 -6.14
N GLY A 12 -12.96 0.18 -4.85
CA GLY A 12 -11.78 0.06 -4.01
C GLY A 12 -10.92 1.32 -3.94
N PHE A 13 -10.22 1.52 -2.83
CA PHE A 13 -9.34 2.67 -2.64
C PHE A 13 -8.17 2.32 -1.73
N PHE A 14 -7.07 3.03 -1.89
CA PHE A 14 -5.83 2.87 -1.12
C PHE A 14 -5.30 4.22 -0.61
N SER A 15 -4.25 4.20 0.21
CA SER A 15 -3.73 5.40 0.89
C SER A 15 -2.57 6.06 0.15
N HIS A 16 -1.69 5.27 -0.49
CA HIS A 16 -0.47 5.77 -1.12
C HIS A 16 -0.23 5.10 -2.47
N ILE A 17 0.39 5.83 -3.40
CA ILE A 17 0.97 5.27 -4.62
C ILE A 17 2.42 5.74 -4.79
N VAL A 18 3.30 4.81 -5.14
CA VAL A 18 4.71 5.02 -5.39
C VAL A 18 4.99 4.85 -6.87
N GLY A 19 5.58 5.87 -7.48
CA GLY A 19 5.84 5.87 -8.91
C GLY A 19 6.62 7.09 -9.37
N ASN A 20 7.40 6.92 -10.44
CA ASN A 20 8.13 8.01 -11.10
C ASN A 20 9.06 8.80 -10.16
N GLY A 21 9.66 8.12 -9.19
CA GLY A 21 10.59 8.69 -8.21
C GLY A 21 9.92 9.48 -7.07
N CYS A 22 8.59 9.38 -6.90
CA CYS A 22 7.89 10.06 -5.82
C CYS A 22 6.84 9.16 -5.14
N ILE A 23 6.37 9.65 -3.99
CA ILE A 23 5.28 9.08 -3.20
C ILE A 23 4.14 10.08 -3.21
N MET A 24 2.93 9.62 -3.52
CA MET A 24 1.72 10.42 -3.42
C MET A 24 0.76 9.77 -2.43
N GLN A 25 0.45 10.47 -1.34
CA GLN A 25 -0.67 10.10 -0.47
C GLN A 25 -1.97 10.55 -1.14
N VAL A 26 -2.88 9.60 -1.35
CA VAL A 26 -4.16 9.77 -2.07
C VAL A 26 -5.38 9.43 -1.22
N GLY A 27 -5.17 8.82 -0.05
CA GLY A 27 -6.22 8.51 0.92
C GLY A 27 -5.71 8.67 2.36
N PRO A 28 -6.63 8.66 3.34
CA PRO A 28 -6.25 8.69 4.75
C PRO A 28 -5.51 7.42 5.17
N VAL A 29 -4.75 7.53 6.24
CA VAL A 29 -4.25 6.39 7.02
C VAL A 29 -5.12 6.22 8.28
N ASP A 30 -4.96 5.11 8.99
CA ASP A 30 -5.65 4.81 10.25
C ASP A 30 -7.19 4.87 10.17
N ASN A 31 -7.75 4.46 9.02
CA ASN A 31 -9.18 4.61 8.72
C ASN A 31 -9.80 3.38 8.04
N GLY A 32 -9.05 2.28 7.88
CA GLY A 32 -9.43 1.18 7.00
C GLY A 32 -9.42 1.58 5.52
N ALA A 33 -9.54 0.59 4.64
CA ALA A 33 -9.66 0.81 3.20
C ALA A 33 -10.40 -0.33 2.51
N TRP A 34 -10.99 -0.08 1.33
CA TRP A 34 -11.47 -1.15 0.47
C TRP A 34 -10.39 -1.56 -0.52
N ASP A 35 -9.32 -2.16 -0.01
CA ASP A 35 -8.08 -2.41 -0.76
C ASP A 35 -7.80 -3.90 -1.04
N VAL A 36 -8.24 -4.81 -0.16
CA VAL A 36 -8.00 -6.26 -0.27
C VAL A 36 -9.25 -7.09 -0.54
N GLY A 37 -10.41 -6.46 -0.71
CA GLY A 37 -11.64 -7.13 -1.14
C GLY A 37 -12.23 -8.13 -0.13
N GLY A 38 -11.85 -8.03 1.14
CA GLY A 38 -12.26 -8.97 2.20
C GLY A 38 -12.33 -8.33 3.59
N GLY A 39 -12.47 -9.16 4.63
CA GLY A 39 -12.63 -8.69 6.02
C GLY A 39 -11.46 -7.83 6.52
N TRP A 40 -10.25 -8.07 6.03
CA TRP A 40 -9.05 -7.30 6.41
C TRP A 40 -9.03 -5.87 5.88
N ASN A 41 -9.97 -5.47 5.03
CA ASN A 41 -10.26 -4.06 4.71
C ASN A 41 -10.40 -3.19 5.99
N ALA A 42 -10.96 -3.77 7.06
CA ALA A 42 -11.12 -3.09 8.34
C ALA A 42 -9.82 -2.96 9.16
N GLU A 43 -8.77 -3.71 8.82
CA GLU A 43 -7.46 -3.71 9.49
C GLU A 43 -6.45 -2.78 8.80
N THR A 44 -6.81 -2.20 7.64
CA THR A 44 -5.89 -1.41 6.83
C THR A 44 -5.58 -0.07 7.49
N TYR A 45 -4.43 0.00 8.19
CA TYR A 45 -3.84 1.28 8.58
C TYR A 45 -3.43 2.10 7.36
N ALA A 46 -2.76 1.46 6.39
CA ALA A 46 -2.38 2.07 5.12
C ALA A 46 -2.27 0.99 4.04
N ALA A 47 -2.70 1.33 2.82
CA ALA A 47 -2.52 0.53 1.61
C ALA A 47 -1.62 1.28 0.61
N VAL A 48 -0.54 0.63 0.15
CA VAL A 48 0.48 1.24 -0.73
C VAL A 48 0.53 0.50 -2.06
N GLU A 49 0.34 1.23 -3.15
CA GLU A 49 0.46 0.72 -4.52
C GLU A 49 1.82 1.07 -5.13
N LEU A 50 2.41 0.14 -5.88
CA LEU A 50 3.58 0.39 -6.74
C LEU A 50 3.12 0.40 -8.20
N ILE A 51 3.49 1.44 -8.97
CA ILE A 51 3.14 1.46 -10.40
C ILE A 51 3.77 0.27 -11.15
N VAL A 52 3.11 -0.18 -12.21
CA VAL A 52 3.57 -1.28 -13.06
C VAL A 52 3.98 -0.81 -14.46
N SER A 53 4.23 0.49 -14.62
CA SER A 53 4.53 1.13 -15.92
C SER A 53 6.00 1.48 -16.12
N HIS A 54 6.92 0.91 -15.32
CA HIS A 54 8.36 1.07 -15.53
C HIS A 54 8.79 0.47 -16.87
N SER A 55 9.65 1.17 -17.59
CA SER A 55 10.27 0.69 -18.84
C SER A 55 11.63 0.05 -18.61
N THR A 56 12.29 0.40 -17.51
CA THR A 56 13.63 -0.09 -17.17
C THR A 56 13.72 -0.63 -15.74
N LYS A 57 14.74 -1.45 -15.50
CA LYS A 57 15.03 -1.94 -14.15
C LYS A 57 15.46 -0.79 -13.23
N GLU A 58 16.14 0.22 -13.76
CA GLU A 58 16.60 1.38 -13.01
C GLU A 58 15.42 2.22 -12.49
N GLU A 59 14.40 2.45 -13.33
CA GLU A 59 13.15 3.09 -12.92
C GLU A 59 12.43 2.27 -11.84
N PHE A 60 12.25 0.97 -12.09
CA PHE A 60 11.63 0.07 -11.12
C PHE A 60 12.36 0.09 -9.77
N MET A 61 13.69 -0.02 -9.79
CA MET A 61 14.48 -0.04 -8.56
C MET A 61 14.47 1.31 -7.82
N THR A 62 14.25 2.42 -8.51
CA THR A 62 14.06 3.73 -7.87
C THR A 62 12.78 3.70 -7.03
N ASP A 63 11.67 3.30 -7.63
CA ASP A 63 10.37 3.26 -6.96
C ASP A 63 10.29 2.13 -5.94
N TYR A 64 10.90 0.98 -6.20
CA TYR A 64 10.92 -0.14 -5.27
C TYR A 64 11.64 0.21 -3.95
N ARG A 65 12.70 1.03 -3.99
CA ARG A 65 13.36 1.51 -2.77
C ARG A 65 12.44 2.40 -1.95
N LEU A 66 11.75 3.35 -2.59
CA LEU A 66 10.75 4.20 -1.94
C LEU A 66 9.59 3.37 -1.36
N TYR A 67 9.14 2.36 -2.10
CA TYR A 67 8.09 1.45 -1.67
C TYR A 67 8.48 0.69 -0.39
N ILE A 68 9.68 0.11 -0.35
CA ILE A 68 10.18 -0.60 0.84
C ILE A 68 10.36 0.32 2.03
N GLU A 69 10.91 1.52 1.83
CA GLU A 69 11.08 2.52 2.90
C GLU A 69 9.73 2.98 3.46
N LEU A 70 8.79 3.31 2.58
CA LEU A 70 7.45 3.77 2.95
C LEU A 70 6.68 2.71 3.74
N LEU A 71 6.66 1.45 3.29
CA LEU A 71 6.01 0.35 3.99
C LEU A 71 6.53 0.18 5.42
N ARG A 72 7.85 0.28 5.60
CA ARG A 72 8.50 0.16 6.90
C ARG A 72 8.18 1.34 7.81
N ASN A 73 8.18 2.56 7.26
CA ASN A 73 7.85 3.77 8.01
C ASN A 73 6.38 3.78 8.45
N LEU A 74 5.44 3.37 7.60
CA LEU A 74 4.03 3.25 7.96
C LEU A 74 3.78 2.20 9.03
N ALA A 75 4.50 1.07 8.98
CA ALA A 75 4.44 0.08 10.06
C ALA A 75 4.99 0.66 11.38
N ASP A 76 6.08 1.42 11.34
CA ASP A 76 6.61 2.10 12.53
C ASP A 76 5.64 3.16 13.08
N GLU A 77 5.02 3.96 12.20
CA GLU A 77 4.02 4.98 12.56
C GLU A 77 2.80 4.36 13.24
N ALA A 78 2.34 3.19 12.76
CA ALA A 78 1.23 2.44 13.32
C ALA A 78 1.59 1.61 14.57
N GLY A 79 2.86 1.56 14.97
CA GLY A 79 3.33 0.68 16.05
C GLY A 79 3.25 -0.82 15.72
N LEU A 80 3.32 -1.18 14.44
CA LEU A 80 3.20 -2.54 13.92
C LEU A 80 4.59 -3.17 13.63
N PRO A 81 4.69 -4.51 13.68
CA PRO A 81 5.93 -5.19 13.35
C PRO A 81 6.26 -5.03 11.85
N LYS A 82 7.52 -4.74 11.53
CA LYS A 82 8.06 -4.75 10.16
C LYS A 82 8.33 -6.17 9.63
N THR A 83 7.31 -7.03 9.73
CA THR A 83 7.30 -8.38 9.18
C THR A 83 6.47 -8.41 7.91
N LEU A 84 6.78 -9.33 7.00
CA LEU A 84 6.02 -9.54 5.77
C LEU A 84 5.36 -10.93 5.83
N ASP A 85 4.05 -10.98 5.58
CA ASP A 85 3.30 -12.22 5.31
C ASP A 85 3.47 -13.31 6.39
N THR A 86 3.53 -12.88 7.64
CA THR A 86 3.55 -13.80 8.80
C THR A 86 2.13 -14.12 9.27
N GLY A 87 1.95 -15.26 9.93
CA GLY A 87 0.67 -15.72 10.50
C GLY A 87 0.12 -14.89 11.67
N SER A 88 0.85 -13.88 12.14
CA SER A 88 0.30 -12.91 13.09
C SER A 88 -0.64 -11.95 12.37
N LEU A 89 -1.73 -11.52 13.01
CA LEU A 89 -2.64 -10.53 12.41
C LEU A 89 -1.88 -9.25 12.03
N ALA A 90 -1.09 -8.71 12.95
CA ALA A 90 -0.30 -7.51 12.76
C ALA A 90 0.90 -7.73 11.82
N GLY A 91 1.23 -6.69 11.05
CA GLY A 91 2.41 -6.62 10.16
C GLY A 91 2.06 -6.21 8.75
N ILE A 92 3.07 -6.10 7.89
CA ILE A 92 2.89 -5.78 6.48
C ILE A 92 2.38 -7.04 5.77
N LYS A 93 1.27 -6.91 5.03
CA LYS A 93 0.65 -8.02 4.27
C LYS A 93 0.61 -7.67 2.79
N THR A 94 1.01 -8.60 1.94
CA THR A 94 0.69 -8.50 0.52
C THR A 94 -0.80 -8.77 0.30
N HIS A 95 -1.36 -8.24 -0.79
CA HIS A 95 -2.75 -8.55 -1.18
C HIS A 95 -2.92 -10.06 -1.40
N GLU A 96 -1.90 -10.75 -1.92
CA GLU A 96 -1.88 -12.21 -2.07
C GLU A 96 -2.05 -12.92 -0.72
N TYR A 97 -1.34 -12.49 0.32
CA TYR A 97 -1.48 -13.03 1.67
C TYR A 97 -2.85 -12.74 2.29
N ALA A 98 -3.46 -11.59 1.99
CA ALA A 98 -4.82 -11.27 2.47
C ALA A 98 -5.91 -12.08 1.75
N THR A 99 -5.62 -12.61 0.55
CA THR A 99 -6.58 -13.35 -0.28
C THR A 99 -6.66 -14.84 0.07
N ASN A 100 -5.55 -15.43 0.52
CA ASN A 100 -5.40 -16.89 0.67
C ASN A 100 -5.37 -17.33 2.14
#